data_AF-A0AAD9QMA9-F1
#
_entry.id   AF-A0AAD9QMA9-F1
#
_cell.length_a   1.000
_cell.length_b   1.000
_cell.length_c   1.000
_cell.angle_alpha   90.00
_cell.angle_beta   90.00
_cell.angle_gamma   90.00
#
_symmetry.space_group_name_H-M   'P 1'
#
loop_
_entity.id
_entity.type
_entity.pdbx_description
1 polymer ?
#
loop_
_entity_poly.entity_id
_entity_poly.type
_entity_poly.pdbx_seq_one_letter_code
_entity_poly.pdbx_strand_id
1 'polypeptide(L)'
;MRLWWAACQSRNMYIATSGVSSRWLIIFFPSSLGDKAMGLVGQSFCAALQQELTEYYRLLAVLEGQQQLGDAGFVGEGASGSLTLRRLMVWTFDPLTRLQTLAALVDACKALYSNMQHGDPFVKSLVRHILNLVSRPIRLILDRWIYEGELDDLYNEFFVAVDYDTKDDRLWYEKYSIRKPMLPSFISFELGTKILNIGKTINFIRRVCEDRSPIRGGEEKALDSIRSQEGSATAQLTAEEGFGGVALQETIDTAYRITSKRLLEIFFTKYKFVDHLRALRLYLLLGQGDFIRHLMDLLESDLAKAASTLYMHNLTGVLETAIRATNAQYADPEIIERLDCRLLEVSPGDTGWEAW
;
A
#
# COMPACT_ATOMS: atom_id res chain seq x y z
N MET A 1 -0.05 41.47 6.14
CA MET A 1 0.07 40.18 6.86
C MET A 1 1.30 40.08 7.77
N ARG A 2 2.49 40.62 7.44
CA ARG A 2 3.66 40.62 8.36
C ARG A 2 3.70 41.75 9.41
N LEU A 3 2.92 42.81 9.24
CA LEU A 3 2.95 43.99 10.13
C LEU A 3 2.05 43.92 11.37
N TRP A 4 1.12 42.95 11.42
CA TRP A 4 0.25 42.76 12.58
C TRP A 4 0.88 41.90 13.69
N TRP A 5 1.97 41.20 13.37
CA TRP A 5 2.69 40.35 14.32
C TRP A 5 3.55 41.14 15.32
N ALA A 6 3.91 42.39 15.00
CA ALA A 6 4.83 43.19 15.82
C ALA A 6 4.15 44.07 16.89
N ALA A 7 2.84 44.31 16.79
CA ALA A 7 2.14 45.26 17.68
C ALA A 7 1.49 44.60 18.92
N CYS A 8 1.50 43.28 18.99
CA CYS A 8 0.84 42.53 20.05
C CYS A 8 1.91 42.07 21.05
N GLN A 9 2.48 42.99 21.83
CA GLN A 9 3.49 42.67 22.83
C GLN A 9 3.20 43.42 24.14
N SER A 10 1.95 43.34 24.61
CA SER A 10 1.55 43.92 25.91
C SER A 10 0.26 43.28 26.44
N ARG A 11 0.43 42.45 27.48
CA ARG A 11 -0.48 41.96 28.55
C ARG A 11 -1.96 41.57 28.30
N ASN A 12 -2.65 42.05 27.26
CA ASN A 12 -4.04 41.66 26.90
C ASN A 12 -4.12 40.67 25.72
N MET A 13 -2.98 40.09 25.34
CA MET A 13 -2.83 39.38 24.07
C MET A 13 -3.45 37.97 24.06
N TYR A 14 -3.51 37.26 25.19
CA TYR A 14 -3.89 35.83 25.19
C TYR A 14 -5.33 35.56 24.69
N ILE A 15 -6.29 36.44 24.99
CA ILE A 15 -7.69 36.28 24.57
C ILE A 15 -7.90 36.80 23.14
N ALA A 16 -7.13 37.82 22.72
CA ALA A 16 -7.20 38.33 21.36
C ALA A 16 -6.56 37.36 20.35
N THR A 17 -5.41 36.77 20.68
CA THR A 17 -4.77 35.75 19.84
C THR A 17 -5.56 34.44 19.83
N SER A 18 -6.26 34.10 20.93
CA SER A 18 -7.17 32.95 20.95
C SER A 18 -8.38 33.14 20.04
N GLY A 19 -8.99 34.32 20.07
CA GLY A 19 -10.09 34.69 19.19
C GLY A 19 -9.68 34.72 17.72
N VAL A 20 -8.44 35.09 17.39
CA VAL A 20 -7.94 35.06 16.01
C VAL A 20 -7.62 33.63 15.56
N SER A 21 -7.00 32.81 16.40
CA SER A 21 -6.67 31.40 16.07
C SER A 21 -7.92 30.54 15.92
N SER A 22 -8.90 30.67 16.81
CA SER A 22 -10.17 29.95 16.71
C SER A 22 -10.97 30.43 15.50
N ARG A 23 -11.04 31.73 15.25
CA ARG A 23 -11.76 32.29 14.10
C ARG A 23 -11.10 31.94 12.77
N TRP A 24 -9.77 31.80 12.72
CA TRP A 24 -9.07 31.30 11.53
C TRP A 24 -9.37 29.82 11.28
N LEU A 25 -9.33 28.97 12.31
CA LEU A 25 -9.74 27.57 12.20
C LEU A 25 -11.22 27.45 11.78
N ILE A 26 -12.10 28.28 12.33
CA ILE A 26 -13.54 28.32 12.00
C ILE A 26 -13.81 28.86 10.58
N ILE A 27 -12.92 29.65 9.98
CA ILE A 27 -13.05 30.15 8.60
C ILE A 27 -12.44 29.15 7.59
N PHE A 28 -11.30 28.55 7.95
CA PHE A 28 -10.63 27.55 7.11
C PHE A 28 -11.47 26.28 7.01
N PHE A 29 -12.05 25.84 8.13
CA PHE A 29 -12.75 24.56 8.26
C PHE A 29 -13.97 24.36 7.34
N PRO A 30 -14.94 25.29 7.22
CA PRO A 30 -16.10 25.16 6.33
C PRO A 30 -15.73 25.22 4.84
N SER A 31 -14.59 25.85 4.51
CA SER A 31 -14.08 25.94 3.14
C SER A 31 -13.51 24.60 2.65
N SER A 32 -12.96 23.81 3.58
CA SER A 32 -12.37 22.48 3.35
C SER A 32 -13.34 21.30 3.55
N LEU A 33 -14.47 21.52 4.22
CA LEU A 33 -15.40 20.46 4.59
C LEU A 33 -16.25 20.02 3.38
N GLY A 34 -15.96 18.85 2.84
CA GLY A 34 -16.75 18.24 1.75
C GLY A 34 -16.17 18.41 0.36
N ASP A 35 -15.00 19.03 0.22
CA ASP A 35 -14.29 18.99 -1.04
C ASP A 35 -13.69 17.59 -1.26
N LYS A 36 -14.30 16.82 -2.17
CA LYS A 36 -13.76 15.52 -2.60
C LYS A 36 -12.32 15.65 -3.11
N ALA A 37 -11.86 16.85 -3.49
CA ALA A 37 -10.48 17.08 -3.90
C ALA A 37 -9.43 16.90 -2.78
N MET A 38 -9.82 16.91 -1.49
CA MET A 38 -8.86 16.78 -0.38
C MET A 38 -8.43 15.34 -0.07
N GLY A 39 -9.04 14.33 -0.70
CA GLY A 39 -8.75 12.92 -0.45
C GLY A 39 -9.19 12.41 0.93
N LEU A 40 -9.02 11.11 1.20
CA LEU A 40 -9.39 10.46 2.47
C LEU A 40 -8.49 10.91 3.62
N VAL A 41 -7.21 11.18 3.34
CA VAL A 41 -6.22 11.64 4.33
C VAL A 41 -6.58 13.06 4.78
N GLY A 42 -6.92 13.94 3.83
CA GLY A 42 -7.36 15.30 4.12
C GLY A 42 -8.69 15.34 4.88
N GLN A 43 -9.65 14.47 4.52
CA GLN A 43 -10.91 14.33 5.26
C GLN A 43 -10.70 13.82 6.68
N SER A 44 -9.81 12.84 6.87
CA SER A 44 -9.46 12.31 8.20
C SER A 44 -8.78 13.38 9.07
N PHE A 45 -7.96 14.23 8.46
CA PHE A 45 -7.38 15.39 9.14
C PHE A 45 -8.44 16.41 9.54
N CYS A 46 -9.38 16.73 8.66
CA CYS A 46 -10.50 17.61 8.99
C CYS A 46 -11.36 17.02 10.12
N ALA A 47 -11.65 15.72 10.09
CA ALA A 47 -12.40 15.06 11.16
C ALA A 47 -11.67 15.14 12.52
N ALA A 48 -10.34 14.98 12.53
CA ALA A 48 -9.53 15.15 13.73
C ALA A 48 -9.60 16.60 14.26
N LEU A 49 -9.50 17.60 13.39
CA LEU A 49 -9.67 19.01 13.76
C LEU A 49 -11.08 19.29 14.30
N GLN A 50 -12.11 18.68 13.72
CA GLN A 50 -13.49 18.83 14.16
C GLN A 50 -13.68 18.29 15.58
N GLN A 51 -13.07 17.14 15.89
CA GLN A 51 -13.13 16.54 17.21
C GLN A 51 -12.50 17.48 18.26
N GLU A 52 -11.34 18.05 17.96
CA GLU A 52 -10.66 19.01 18.84
C GLU A 52 -11.46 20.31 19.03
N LEU A 53 -12.07 20.82 17.96
CA LEU A 53 -12.92 22.01 18.04
C LEU A 53 -14.20 21.75 18.84
N THR A 54 -14.76 20.54 18.74
CA THR A 54 -15.94 20.13 19.51
C THR A 54 -15.63 20.08 21.01
N GLU A 55 -14.46 19.57 21.40
CA GLU A 55 -14.01 19.60 22.80
C GLU A 55 -13.82 21.04 23.31
N TYR A 56 -13.31 21.94 22.45
CA TYR A 56 -13.20 23.35 22.79
C TYR A 56 -14.58 24.00 23.01
N TYR A 57 -15.56 23.75 22.14
CA TYR A 57 -16.93 24.26 22.32
C TYR A 57 -17.61 23.66 23.56
N ARG A 58 -17.36 22.39 23.87
CA ARG A 58 -17.84 21.76 25.10
C ARG A 58 -17.31 22.47 26.34
N LEU A 59 -16.02 22.85 26.33
CA LEU A 59 -15.44 23.64 27.42
C LEU A 59 -16.09 25.03 27.50
N LEU A 60 -16.30 25.71 26.38
CA LEU A 60 -16.98 27.01 26.36
C LEU A 60 -18.39 26.94 26.95
N ALA A 61 -19.17 25.89 26.63
CA ALA A 61 -20.50 25.69 27.19
C ALA A 61 -20.48 25.47 28.72
N VAL A 62 -19.47 24.75 29.25
CA VAL A 62 -19.29 24.59 30.70
C VAL A 62 -18.94 25.91 31.38
N LEU A 63 -18.09 26.74 30.75
CA LEU A 63 -17.74 28.06 31.27
C LEU A 63 -18.94 29.00 31.27
N GLU A 64 -19.74 29.00 30.20
CA GLU A 64 -20.97 29.79 30.11
C GLU A 64 -21.99 29.37 31.16
N GLY A 65 -22.19 28.06 31.36
CA GLY A 65 -23.10 27.55 32.40
C GLY A 65 -22.70 27.97 33.82
N GLN A 66 -21.39 28.02 34.11
CA GLN A 66 -20.90 28.52 35.40
C GLN A 66 -21.08 30.03 35.56
N GLN A 67 -21.02 30.80 34.46
CA GLN A 67 -21.28 32.24 34.51
C GLN A 67 -22.74 32.52 34.82
N GLN A 68 -23.67 31.79 34.19
CA GLN A 68 -25.11 31.92 34.43
C GLN A 68 -25.49 31.54 35.89
N LEU A 69 -24.86 30.52 36.46
CA LEU A 69 -25.05 30.13 37.87
C LEU A 69 -24.51 31.18 38.85
N GLY A 70 -23.41 31.86 38.49
CA GLY A 70 -22.86 32.96 39.29
C GLY A 70 -23.72 34.24 39.27
N ASP A 71 -24.41 34.50 38.16
CA ASP A 71 -25.29 35.68 37.97
C ASP A 71 -26.66 35.49 38.66
N ALA A 72 -27.13 34.25 38.79
CA ALA A 72 -28.38 33.91 39.49
C ALA A 72 -28.33 34.00 41.03
N GLY A 73 -27.20 34.44 41.62
CA GLY A 73 -27.07 34.71 43.04
C GLY A 73 -27.11 33.50 43.98
N PHE A 74 -27.03 32.27 43.46
CA PHE A 74 -27.03 31.05 44.26
C PHE A 74 -25.62 30.78 44.83
N VAL A 75 -25.22 31.55 45.83
CA VAL A 75 -23.98 31.31 46.58
C VAL A 75 -24.26 30.25 47.64
N GLY A 76 -24.15 28.97 47.27
CA GLY A 76 -24.02 27.90 48.24
C GLY A 76 -22.74 28.07 49.06
N GLU A 77 -22.78 27.77 50.36
CA GLU A 77 -21.65 27.82 51.30
C GLU A 77 -20.47 26.96 50.78
N GLY A 78 -19.58 27.62 50.05
CA GLY A 78 -18.50 27.00 49.31
C GLY A 78 -18.05 27.95 48.22
N ALA A 79 -17.28 28.97 48.61
CA ALA A 79 -16.75 30.03 47.77
C ALA A 79 -15.71 29.54 46.72
N SER A 80 -16.12 28.59 45.89
CA SER A 80 -15.36 27.95 44.82
C SER A 80 -16.08 28.05 43.46
N GLY A 81 -17.16 28.84 43.35
CA GLY A 81 -18.03 28.92 42.15
C GLY A 81 -17.92 30.22 41.33
N SER A 82 -17.21 31.25 41.80
CA SER A 82 -17.06 32.51 41.06
C SER A 82 -16.03 32.36 39.93
N LEU A 83 -16.45 32.62 38.69
CA LEU A 83 -15.58 32.75 37.52
C LEU A 83 -14.82 34.07 37.59
N THR A 84 -13.60 34.01 38.11
CA THR A 84 -12.67 35.15 38.03
C THR A 84 -11.87 35.09 36.73
N LEU A 85 -11.44 36.24 36.22
CA LEU A 85 -10.56 36.31 35.03
C LEU A 85 -9.28 35.49 35.19
N ARG A 86 -8.73 35.39 36.41
CA ARG A 86 -7.56 34.55 36.69
C ARG A 86 -7.87 33.06 36.53
N ARG A 87 -9.05 32.62 36.96
CA ARG A 87 -9.50 31.23 36.82
C ARG A 87 -9.82 30.88 35.36
N LEU A 88 -10.45 31.80 34.63
CA LEU A 88 -10.67 31.68 33.19
C LEU A 88 -9.33 31.52 32.44
N MET A 89 -8.31 32.30 32.80
CA MET A 89 -6.99 32.22 32.19
C MET A 89 -6.35 30.84 32.40
N VAL A 90 -6.46 30.25 33.59
CA VAL A 90 -5.95 28.91 33.87
C VAL A 90 -6.71 27.84 33.11
N TRP A 91 -8.04 27.92 33.06
CA TRP A 91 -8.88 26.92 32.41
C TRP A 91 -8.84 26.97 30.88
N THR A 92 -8.55 28.14 30.31
CA THR A 92 -8.39 28.31 28.87
C THR A 92 -6.98 28.00 28.38
N PHE A 93 -5.96 27.99 29.27
CA PHE A 93 -4.56 27.86 28.89
C PHE A 93 -4.22 26.62 28.06
N ASP A 94 -4.60 25.44 28.53
CA ASP A 94 -4.34 24.16 27.84
C ASP A 94 -5.07 24.06 26.48
N PRO A 95 -6.40 24.31 26.39
CA PRO A 95 -7.13 24.34 25.12
C PRO A 95 -6.58 25.36 24.10
N LEU A 96 -6.13 26.52 24.57
CA LEU A 96 -5.54 27.55 23.70
C LEU A 96 -4.24 27.06 23.07
N THR A 97 -3.40 26.41 23.87
CA THR A 97 -2.11 25.87 23.43
C THR A 97 -2.35 24.74 22.43
N ARG A 98 -3.40 23.92 22.61
CA ARG A 98 -3.85 22.92 21.61
C ARG A 98 -4.29 23.57 20.31
N LEU A 99 -5.16 24.57 20.36
CA LEU A 99 -5.66 25.23 19.16
C LEU A 99 -4.55 25.96 18.38
N GLN A 100 -3.59 26.56 19.08
CA GLN A 100 -2.44 27.21 18.45
C GLN A 100 -1.52 26.20 17.75
N THR A 101 -1.28 25.06 18.38
CA THR A 101 -0.47 23.99 17.80
C THR A 101 -1.18 23.32 16.62
N LEU A 102 -2.50 23.15 16.69
CA LEU A 102 -3.34 22.73 15.56
C LEU A 102 -3.29 23.72 14.40
N ALA A 103 -3.42 25.01 14.66
CA ALA A 103 -3.33 26.05 13.63
C ALA A 103 -1.95 26.04 12.95
N ALA A 104 -0.88 25.91 13.73
CA ALA A 104 0.47 25.77 13.20
C ALA A 104 0.64 24.49 12.35
N LEU A 105 -0.05 23.41 12.69
CA LEU A 105 -0.01 22.14 11.97
C LEU A 105 -0.80 22.20 10.65
N VAL A 106 -1.90 22.97 10.61
CA VAL A 106 -2.64 23.28 9.36
C VAL A 106 -1.80 24.15 8.43
N ASP A 107 -1.12 25.17 8.96
CA ASP A 107 -0.20 26.00 8.16
C ASP A 107 1.00 25.20 7.63
N ALA A 108 1.42 24.19 8.40
CA ALA A 108 2.53 23.31 8.07
C ALA A 108 2.10 21.98 7.41
N CYS A 109 0.92 21.87 6.80
CA CYS A 109 0.33 20.61 6.29
C CYS A 109 1.28 19.65 5.53
N LYS A 110 2.34 20.13 4.88
CA LYS A 110 3.35 19.29 4.20
C LYS A 110 4.40 18.65 5.13
N ALA A 111 4.40 19.02 6.41
CA ALA A 111 5.49 18.79 7.35
C ALA A 111 5.00 18.19 8.70
N LEU A 112 3.84 17.53 8.72
CA LEU A 112 3.30 16.88 9.93
C LEU A 112 4.34 15.99 10.63
N TYR A 113 5.14 15.26 9.84
CA TYR A 113 6.19 14.38 10.35
C TYR A 113 7.42 15.11 10.91
N SER A 114 7.79 16.30 10.40
CA SER A 114 8.91 17.06 10.99
C SER A 114 8.53 17.65 12.34
N ASN A 115 7.26 18.00 12.54
CA ASN A 115 6.74 18.48 13.82
C ASN A 115 6.69 17.38 14.90
N MET A 116 6.88 16.11 14.53
CA MET A 116 6.99 14.99 15.47
C MET A 116 8.31 15.02 16.28
N GLN A 117 9.30 15.78 15.83
CA GLN A 117 10.59 15.98 16.51
C GLN A 117 10.57 17.14 17.51
N HIS A 118 9.41 17.73 17.81
CA HIS A 118 9.29 18.77 18.83
C HIS A 118 9.71 18.23 20.21
N GLY A 119 10.48 19.06 20.95
CA GLY A 119 10.94 18.74 22.30
C GLY A 119 9.85 18.84 23.39
N ASP A 120 8.69 19.44 23.09
CA ASP A 120 7.57 19.54 24.03
C ASP A 120 6.74 18.23 24.04
N PRO A 121 6.65 17.52 25.18
CA PRO A 121 5.86 16.30 25.32
C PRO A 121 4.37 16.49 24.98
N PHE A 122 3.82 17.67 25.24
CA PHE A 122 2.41 17.99 24.96
C PHE A 122 2.16 18.12 23.46
N VAL A 123 2.99 18.90 22.77
CA VAL A 123 2.92 19.01 21.31
C VAL A 123 3.13 17.64 20.67
N LYS A 124 4.09 16.87 21.17
CA LYS A 124 4.37 15.52 20.67
C LYS A 124 3.19 14.56 20.85
N SER A 125 2.46 14.62 21.97
CA SER A 125 1.29 13.77 22.19
C SER A 125 0.12 14.16 21.29
N LEU A 126 -0.11 15.46 21.08
CA LEU A 126 -1.15 15.97 20.21
C LEU A 126 -0.87 15.66 18.73
N VAL A 127 0.34 15.95 18.25
CA VAL A 127 0.77 15.62 16.87
C VAL A 127 0.64 14.12 16.62
N ARG A 128 1.03 13.28 17.58
CA ARG A 128 0.88 11.83 17.51
C ARG A 128 -0.59 11.42 17.40
N HIS A 129 -1.46 11.99 18.23
CA HIS A 129 -2.90 11.70 18.18
C HIS A 129 -3.50 12.00 16.81
N ILE A 130 -3.18 13.17 16.25
CA ILE A 130 -3.67 13.59 14.94
C ILE A 130 -3.10 12.71 13.83
N LEU A 131 -1.80 12.44 13.86
CA LEU A 131 -1.14 11.58 12.87
C LEU A 131 -1.75 10.18 12.84
N ASN A 132 -2.12 9.65 14.02
CA ASN A 132 -2.81 8.38 14.13
C ASN A 132 -4.18 8.43 13.44
N LEU A 133 -4.95 9.49 13.62
CA LEU A 133 -6.24 9.65 12.94
C LEU A 133 -6.07 9.79 11.42
N VAL A 134 -5.11 10.61 10.98
CA VAL A 134 -4.84 10.92 9.56
C VAL A 134 -4.31 9.71 8.79
N SER A 135 -3.57 8.82 9.45
CA SER A 135 -2.95 7.65 8.80
C SER A 135 -3.85 6.42 8.74
N ARG A 136 -5.04 6.44 9.36
CA ARG A 136 -6.02 5.34 9.31
C ARG A 136 -6.41 4.92 7.89
N PRO A 137 -6.77 5.83 6.96
CA PRO A 137 -7.13 5.43 5.60
C PRO A 137 -5.97 4.75 4.86
N ILE A 138 -4.75 5.28 5.03
CA ILE A 138 -3.53 4.70 4.43
C ILE A 138 -3.28 3.30 5.01
N ARG A 139 -3.51 3.09 6.31
CA ARG A 139 -3.39 1.78 6.95
C ARG A 139 -4.37 0.77 6.37
N LEU A 140 -5.64 1.16 6.20
CA LEU A 140 -6.64 0.29 5.60
C LEU A 140 -6.27 -0.13 4.18
N ILE A 141 -5.75 0.79 3.37
CA ILE A 141 -5.25 0.48 2.02
C ILE A 141 -4.04 -0.46 2.09
N LEU A 142 -3.12 -0.23 3.02
CA LEU A 142 -1.94 -1.08 3.23
C LEU A 142 -2.34 -2.51 3.62
N ASP A 143 -3.26 -2.66 4.57
CA ASP A 143 -3.70 -3.96 5.05
C ASP A 143 -4.42 -4.73 3.93
N ARG A 144 -5.30 -4.08 3.17
CA ARG A 144 -5.93 -4.71 2.00
C ARG A 144 -4.90 -5.09 0.94
N TRP A 145 -3.87 -4.26 0.72
CA TRP A 145 -2.81 -4.59 -0.22
C TRP A 145 -1.96 -5.79 0.23
N ILE A 146 -1.60 -5.88 1.51
CA ILE A 146 -0.78 -6.96 2.07
C ILE A 146 -1.56 -8.27 2.18
N TYR A 147 -2.84 -8.24 2.56
CA TYR A 147 -3.61 -9.46 2.84
C TYR A 147 -4.47 -9.90 1.65
N GLU A 148 -4.96 -8.96 0.85
CA GLU A 148 -5.87 -9.21 -0.27
C GLU A 148 -5.21 -8.96 -1.62
N GLY A 149 -4.09 -8.21 -1.70
CA GLY A 149 -3.46 -7.85 -2.98
C GLY A 149 -4.32 -6.93 -3.85
N GLU A 150 -5.33 -6.29 -3.23
CA GLU A 150 -6.25 -5.35 -3.85
C GLU A 150 -5.90 -3.93 -3.44
N LEU A 151 -5.94 -3.03 -4.40
CA LEU A 151 -5.65 -1.61 -4.20
C LEU A 151 -6.87 -0.82 -4.64
N ASP A 152 -7.53 -0.21 -3.66
CA ASP A 152 -8.72 0.62 -3.83
C ASP A 152 -8.36 2.04 -3.38
N ASP A 153 -7.74 2.79 -4.29
CA ASP A 153 -7.20 4.13 -4.05
C ASP A 153 -7.85 5.15 -5.00
N LEU A 154 -9.08 5.54 -4.67
CA LEU A 154 -9.86 6.49 -5.48
C LEU A 154 -9.19 7.87 -5.64
N TYR A 155 -8.37 8.26 -4.66
CA TYR A 155 -7.78 9.61 -4.58
C TYR A 155 -6.28 9.64 -4.86
N ASN A 156 -5.68 8.51 -5.24
CA ASN A 156 -4.26 8.40 -5.52
C ASN A 156 -3.36 8.79 -4.34
N GLU A 157 -3.76 8.48 -3.11
CA GLU A 157 -3.06 8.87 -1.89
C GLU A 157 -2.02 7.84 -1.42
N PHE A 158 -2.09 6.60 -1.92
CA PHE A 158 -1.18 5.55 -1.51
C PHE A 158 0.14 5.59 -2.30
N PHE A 159 1.25 5.16 -1.70
CA PHE A 159 2.55 5.21 -2.38
C PHE A 159 2.71 4.15 -3.48
N VAL A 160 1.85 3.11 -3.53
CA VAL A 160 1.79 2.18 -4.67
C VAL A 160 0.76 2.70 -5.67
N ALA A 161 1.16 2.83 -6.93
CA ALA A 161 0.28 3.18 -8.04
C ALA A 161 0.00 1.95 -8.91
N VAL A 162 -1.23 1.89 -9.43
CA VAL A 162 -1.67 0.90 -10.41
C VAL A 162 -1.82 1.58 -11.76
N ASP A 163 -1.18 1.02 -12.77
CA ASP A 163 -1.44 1.39 -14.16
C ASP A 163 -2.56 0.50 -14.73
N TYR A 164 -3.72 1.10 -14.99
CA TYR A 164 -4.91 0.39 -15.48
C TYR A 164 -4.87 0.11 -16.98
N ASP A 165 -4.01 0.80 -17.74
CA ASP A 165 -3.89 0.61 -19.20
C ASP A 165 -3.05 -0.63 -19.54
N THR A 166 -2.26 -1.11 -18.58
CA THR A 166 -1.40 -2.28 -18.73
C THR A 166 -2.19 -3.60 -18.61
N LYS A 167 -2.16 -4.39 -19.70
CA LYS A 167 -2.70 -5.75 -19.76
C LYS A 167 -2.03 -6.70 -18.75
N ASP A 168 -2.75 -7.75 -18.36
CA ASP A 168 -2.29 -8.71 -17.35
C ASP A 168 -1.01 -9.48 -17.76
N ASP A 169 -0.71 -9.59 -19.06
CA ASP A 169 0.54 -10.22 -19.55
C ASP A 169 1.81 -9.49 -19.09
N ARG A 170 1.71 -8.18 -18.84
CA ARG A 170 2.82 -7.32 -18.34
C ARG A 170 2.65 -6.92 -16.88
N LEU A 171 1.80 -7.64 -16.15
CA LEU A 171 1.46 -7.35 -14.74
C LEU A 171 2.68 -7.23 -13.84
N TRP A 172 3.70 -8.09 -14.05
CA TRP A 172 4.88 -8.14 -13.19
C TRP A 172 5.76 -6.89 -13.29
N TYR A 173 5.90 -6.35 -14.51
CA TYR A 173 6.88 -5.30 -14.82
C TYR A 173 6.28 -3.89 -14.78
N GLU A 174 5.12 -3.69 -15.39
CA GLU A 174 4.61 -2.34 -15.71
C GLU A 174 3.39 -1.95 -14.86
N LYS A 175 2.61 -2.92 -14.38
CA LYS A 175 1.30 -2.63 -13.76
C LYS A 175 1.36 -1.96 -12.39
N TYR A 176 2.41 -2.21 -11.59
CA TYR A 176 2.54 -1.62 -10.25
C TYR A 176 3.88 -0.91 -10.08
N SER A 177 3.81 0.35 -9.64
CA SER A 177 4.96 1.22 -9.43
C SER A 177 4.90 1.94 -8.09
N ILE A 178 6.05 2.44 -7.61
CA ILE A 178 6.15 3.21 -6.37
C ILE A 178 6.20 4.70 -6.69
N ARG A 179 5.23 5.45 -6.18
CA ARG A 179 5.22 6.92 -6.13
C ARG A 179 6.18 7.41 -5.05
N LYS A 180 7.47 7.53 -5.39
CA LYS A 180 8.53 8.07 -4.51
C LYS A 180 8.12 9.33 -3.70
N PRO A 181 7.46 10.35 -4.27
CA PRO A 181 7.09 11.55 -3.50
C PRO A 181 6.01 11.33 -2.45
N MET A 182 5.24 10.24 -2.55
CA MET A 182 4.19 9.86 -1.60
C MET A 182 4.68 8.82 -0.57
N LEU A 183 5.94 8.39 -0.68
CA LEU A 183 6.53 7.48 0.28
C LEU A 183 6.73 8.23 1.61
N PRO A 184 6.08 7.80 2.70
CA PRO A 184 6.23 8.50 3.96
C PRO A 184 7.64 8.31 4.52
N SER A 185 8.17 9.31 5.22
CA SER A 185 9.57 9.32 5.71
C SER A 185 9.93 8.19 6.69
N PHE A 186 8.94 7.57 7.33
CA PHE A 186 9.13 6.45 8.25
C PHE A 186 9.16 5.09 7.54
N ILE A 187 8.77 5.01 6.26
CA ILE A 187 8.93 3.79 5.44
C ILE A 187 10.19 3.97 4.60
N SER A 188 11.18 3.11 4.82
CA SER A 188 12.34 3.06 3.95
C SER A 188 11.94 2.62 2.54
N PHE A 189 12.72 3.01 1.54
CA PHE A 189 12.49 2.57 0.16
C PHE A 189 12.50 1.04 0.02
N GLU A 190 13.35 0.36 0.81
CA GLU A 190 13.43 -1.10 0.86
C GLU A 190 12.14 -1.72 1.40
N LEU A 191 11.58 -1.19 2.49
CA LEU A 191 10.32 -1.66 3.05
C LEU A 191 9.15 -1.41 2.08
N GLY A 192 9.13 -0.24 1.44
CA GLY A 192 8.16 0.07 0.38
C GLY A 192 8.23 -0.91 -0.79
N THR A 193 9.45 -1.33 -1.17
CA THR A 193 9.67 -2.33 -2.23
C THR A 193 9.19 -3.72 -1.80
N LYS A 194 9.41 -4.11 -0.53
CA LYS A 194 8.84 -5.36 0.03
C LYS A 194 7.32 -5.34 -0.01
N ILE A 195 6.69 -4.25 0.45
CA ILE A 195 5.22 -4.09 0.41
C ILE A 195 4.68 -4.20 -1.02
N LEU A 196 5.35 -3.55 -1.99
CA LEU A 196 4.99 -3.68 -3.40
C LEU A 196 5.05 -5.14 -3.87
N ASN A 197 6.14 -5.84 -3.56
CA ASN A 197 6.35 -7.23 -3.98
C ASN A 197 5.36 -8.20 -3.36
N ILE A 198 4.93 -7.97 -2.11
CA ILE A 198 3.86 -8.76 -1.47
C ILE A 198 2.61 -8.70 -2.34
N GLY A 199 2.03 -7.50 -2.52
CA GLY A 199 0.78 -7.39 -3.27
C GLY A 199 0.92 -7.77 -4.75
N LYS A 200 2.07 -7.49 -5.40
CA LYS A 200 2.38 -8.01 -6.75
C LYS A 200 2.28 -9.53 -6.80
N THR A 201 2.86 -10.22 -5.81
CA THR A 201 2.87 -11.68 -5.74
C THR A 201 1.46 -12.23 -5.51
N ILE A 202 0.70 -11.63 -4.59
CA ILE A 202 -0.71 -12.02 -4.33
C ILE A 202 -1.54 -11.87 -5.60
N ASN A 203 -1.37 -10.75 -6.30
CA ASN A 203 -2.11 -10.48 -7.52
C ASN A 203 -1.72 -11.44 -8.65
N PHE A 204 -0.43 -11.76 -8.77
CA PHE A 204 0.07 -12.77 -9.71
C PHE A 204 -0.55 -14.16 -9.44
N ILE A 205 -0.57 -14.60 -8.18
CA ILE A 205 -1.18 -15.89 -7.80
C ILE A 205 -2.67 -15.93 -8.17
N ARG A 206 -3.40 -14.84 -7.90
CA ARG A 206 -4.85 -14.79 -8.15
C ARG A 206 -5.22 -14.67 -9.62
N ARG A 207 -4.50 -13.84 -10.39
CA ARG A 207 -4.84 -13.53 -11.79
C ARG A 207 -4.15 -14.45 -12.78
N VAL A 208 -2.86 -14.76 -12.58
CA VAL A 208 -2.07 -15.55 -13.53
C VAL A 208 -2.13 -17.04 -13.17
N CYS A 209 -2.00 -17.38 -11.88
CA CYS A 209 -2.11 -18.79 -11.46
C CYS A 209 -3.56 -19.28 -11.28
N GLU A 210 -4.52 -18.36 -11.42
CA GLU A 210 -5.97 -18.54 -11.16
C GLU A 210 -6.27 -19.20 -9.81
N ASP A 211 -5.31 -19.15 -8.87
CA ASP A 211 -5.44 -19.77 -7.56
C ASP A 211 -6.07 -18.75 -6.61
N ARG A 212 -7.40 -18.89 -6.47
CA ARG A 212 -8.19 -18.13 -5.50
C ARG A 212 -8.18 -18.77 -4.11
N SER A 213 -7.41 -19.85 -3.91
CA SER A 213 -7.22 -20.34 -2.55
C SER A 213 -6.69 -19.16 -1.74
N PRO A 214 -7.30 -18.89 -0.58
CA PRO A 214 -6.75 -17.87 0.26
C PRO A 214 -5.31 -18.29 0.56
N ILE A 215 -4.36 -17.36 0.45
CA ILE A 215 -2.95 -17.57 0.83
C ILE A 215 -2.83 -18.08 2.29
N ARG A 216 -3.95 -17.99 3.01
CA ARG A 216 -4.35 -18.61 4.27
C ARG A 216 -4.34 -20.15 4.23
N GLY A 217 -3.17 -20.74 4.09
CA GLY A 217 -2.93 -22.15 4.42
C GLY A 217 -2.39 -22.29 5.85
N GLY A 218 -3.13 -22.95 6.75
CA GLY A 218 -2.64 -23.53 8.01
C GLY A 218 -2.27 -22.58 9.17
N GLU A 219 -1.92 -21.33 8.89
CA GLU A 219 -1.43 -20.36 9.90
C GLU A 219 -2.53 -19.40 10.41
N GLU A 220 -3.81 -19.80 10.34
CA GLU A 220 -4.93 -19.05 10.96
C GLU A 220 -4.65 -18.75 12.44
N LYS A 221 -4.00 -19.65 13.17
CA LYS A 221 -3.72 -19.41 14.59
C LYS A 221 -2.69 -18.31 14.88
N ALA A 222 -1.87 -17.92 13.91
CA ALA A 222 -0.88 -16.86 14.08
C ALA A 222 -1.34 -15.51 13.50
N LEU A 223 -2.16 -15.52 12.43
CA LEU A 223 -2.68 -14.29 11.83
C LEU A 223 -4.05 -13.86 12.38
N ASP A 224 -4.92 -14.77 12.82
CA ASP A 224 -6.15 -14.38 13.52
C ASP A 224 -5.87 -13.91 14.94
N SER A 225 -4.79 -14.34 15.59
CA SER A 225 -4.34 -13.69 16.83
C SER A 225 -4.00 -12.21 16.62
N ILE A 226 -3.50 -11.85 15.43
CA ILE A 226 -3.18 -10.46 15.06
C ILE A 226 -4.48 -9.68 14.76
N ARG A 227 -5.40 -10.25 13.96
CA ARG A 227 -6.73 -9.65 13.74
C ARG A 227 -7.58 -9.53 15.00
N SER A 228 -7.42 -10.40 15.98
CA SER A 228 -8.18 -10.35 17.24
C SER A 228 -7.63 -9.30 18.22
N GLN A 229 -6.33 -9.01 18.15
CA GLN A 229 -5.71 -7.90 18.89
C GLN A 229 -5.93 -6.54 18.20
N GLU A 230 -5.98 -6.51 16.87
CA GLU A 230 -6.16 -5.29 16.06
C GLU A 230 -7.60 -5.04 15.59
N GLY A 231 -8.52 -5.98 15.85
CA GLY A 231 -9.93 -5.92 15.47
C GLY A 231 -10.77 -4.96 16.32
N SER A 232 -10.16 -4.33 17.34
CA SER A 232 -10.68 -3.07 17.81
C SER A 232 -10.26 -2.00 16.81
N ALA A 233 -11.21 -1.23 16.28
CA ALA A 233 -10.96 0.05 15.60
C ALA A 233 -10.16 1.09 16.44
N THR A 234 -9.64 0.65 17.59
CA THR A 234 -8.74 1.28 18.54
C THR A 234 -7.40 0.53 18.67
N ALA A 235 -6.88 -0.13 17.64
CA ALA A 235 -5.43 -0.35 17.55
C ALA A 235 -4.78 1.05 17.44
N GLN A 236 -4.64 1.68 18.60
CA GLN A 236 -3.99 2.95 18.79
C GLN A 236 -2.60 2.76 18.22
N LEU A 237 -2.31 3.52 17.17
CA LEU A 237 -1.09 3.50 16.36
C LEU A 237 0.17 3.91 17.15
N THR A 238 0.11 3.87 18.49
CA THR A 238 1.18 4.16 19.44
C THR A 238 0.86 3.58 20.82
N ALA A 239 0.99 2.28 20.99
CA ALA A 239 1.46 1.73 22.26
C ALA A 239 2.98 1.70 22.15
N GLU A 240 3.64 2.80 22.53
CA GLU A 240 5.10 3.00 22.64
C GLU A 240 5.96 2.84 21.36
N GLU A 241 5.53 2.05 20.38
CA GLU A 241 6.21 1.79 19.12
C GLU A 241 5.40 2.38 17.95
N GLY A 242 6.03 3.28 17.19
CA GLY A 242 5.34 4.12 16.21
C GLY A 242 4.84 3.38 14.96
N PHE A 243 4.15 4.14 14.10
CA PHE A 243 3.68 3.74 12.77
C PHE A 243 4.76 3.13 11.85
N GLY A 244 6.06 3.33 12.14
CA GLY A 244 7.20 2.71 11.47
C GLY A 244 8.08 1.87 12.41
N GLY A 245 7.50 1.33 13.49
CA GLY A 245 8.19 0.53 14.47
C GLY A 245 8.59 -0.86 13.96
N VAL A 246 9.45 -1.53 14.72
CA VAL A 246 9.95 -2.88 14.44
C VAL A 246 8.80 -3.86 14.22
N ALA A 247 7.69 -3.71 14.96
CA ALA A 247 6.48 -4.52 14.81
C ALA A 247 5.91 -4.52 13.37
N LEU A 248 5.75 -3.35 12.74
CA LEU A 248 5.23 -3.27 11.37
C LEU A 248 6.20 -3.94 10.39
N GLN A 249 7.50 -3.70 10.56
CA GLN A 249 8.51 -4.33 9.72
C GLN A 249 8.50 -5.85 9.86
N GLU A 250 8.33 -6.37 11.08
CA GLU A 250 8.22 -7.81 11.35
C GLU A 250 6.95 -8.41 10.73
N THR A 251 5.80 -7.72 10.83
CA THR A 251 4.56 -8.15 10.15
C THR A 251 4.73 -8.16 8.63
N ILE A 252 5.40 -7.17 8.05
CA ILE A 252 5.67 -7.12 6.60
C ILE A 252 6.64 -8.24 6.20
N ASP A 253 7.70 -8.47 6.96
CA ASP A 253 8.71 -9.50 6.67
C ASP A 253 8.12 -10.91 6.78
N THR A 254 7.25 -11.16 7.77
CA THR A 254 6.52 -12.43 7.89
C THR A 254 5.54 -12.62 6.74
N ALA A 255 4.75 -11.60 6.39
CA ALA A 255 3.85 -11.65 5.23
C ALA A 255 4.59 -11.87 3.91
N TYR A 256 5.74 -11.21 3.72
CA TYR A 256 6.61 -11.41 2.54
C TYR A 256 7.12 -12.85 2.45
N ARG A 257 7.59 -13.42 3.56
CA ARG A 257 8.09 -14.80 3.60
C ARG A 257 6.98 -15.81 3.27
N ILE A 258 5.81 -15.65 3.87
CA ILE A 258 4.66 -16.54 3.64
C ILE A 258 4.22 -16.48 2.18
N THR A 259 4.03 -15.27 1.65
CA THR A 259 3.56 -15.05 0.28
C THR A 259 4.56 -15.57 -0.75
N SER A 260 5.86 -15.31 -0.54
CA SER A 260 6.92 -15.78 -1.43
C SER A 260 7.07 -17.30 -1.40
N LYS A 261 6.97 -17.90 -0.22
CA LYS A 261 6.98 -19.37 -0.07
C LYS A 261 5.81 -20.00 -0.83
N ARG A 262 4.60 -19.45 -0.66
CA ARG A 262 3.41 -19.94 -1.37
C ARG A 262 3.55 -19.82 -2.88
N LEU A 263 4.09 -18.71 -3.38
CA LEU A 263 4.38 -18.54 -4.81
C LEU A 263 5.31 -19.65 -5.31
N LEU A 264 6.43 -19.89 -4.63
CA LEU A 264 7.39 -20.93 -5.00
C LEU A 264 6.77 -22.33 -4.92
N GLU A 265 5.96 -22.62 -3.90
CA GLU A 265 5.22 -23.87 -3.81
C GLU A 265 4.34 -24.07 -5.05
N ILE A 266 3.57 -23.06 -5.46
CA ILE A 266 2.73 -23.13 -6.66
C ILE A 266 3.57 -23.37 -7.92
N PHE A 267 4.70 -22.65 -8.09
CA PHE A 267 5.59 -22.84 -9.23
C PHE A 267 6.19 -24.25 -9.31
N PHE A 268 6.65 -24.78 -8.18
CA PHE A 268 7.33 -26.07 -8.16
C PHE A 268 6.37 -27.26 -8.12
N THR A 269 5.22 -27.13 -7.47
CA THR A 269 4.25 -28.23 -7.32
C THR A 269 3.22 -28.22 -8.45
N LYS A 270 2.46 -27.13 -8.62
CA LYS A 270 1.37 -27.05 -9.59
C LYS A 270 1.89 -26.90 -11.02
N TYR A 271 2.88 -26.04 -11.24
CA TYR A 271 3.43 -25.77 -12.57
C TYR A 271 4.70 -26.54 -12.91
N LYS A 272 5.16 -27.43 -12.02
CA LYS A 272 6.33 -28.31 -12.23
C LYS A 272 7.52 -27.60 -12.89
N PHE A 273 7.86 -26.39 -12.42
CA PHE A 273 8.83 -25.52 -13.09
C PHE A 273 10.19 -26.19 -13.34
N VAL A 274 10.66 -27.04 -12.42
CA VAL A 274 11.92 -27.79 -12.58
C VAL A 274 11.85 -28.76 -13.75
N ASP A 275 10.71 -29.40 -13.97
CA ASP A 275 10.53 -30.35 -15.06
C ASP A 275 10.50 -29.62 -16.40
N HIS A 276 9.92 -28.42 -16.47
CA HIS A 276 10.03 -27.57 -17.66
C HIS A 276 11.47 -27.11 -17.95
N LEU A 277 12.26 -26.74 -16.93
CA LEU A 277 13.68 -26.42 -17.13
C LEU A 277 14.48 -27.63 -17.60
N ARG A 278 14.16 -28.82 -17.07
CA ARG A 278 14.77 -30.08 -17.54
C ARG A 278 14.38 -30.36 -18.99
N ALA A 279 13.13 -30.14 -19.37
CA ALA A 279 12.66 -30.30 -20.74
C ALA A 279 13.37 -29.35 -21.71
N LEU A 280 13.57 -28.09 -21.32
CA LEU A 280 14.34 -27.13 -22.11
C LEU A 280 15.77 -27.64 -22.33
N ARG A 281 16.41 -28.22 -21.30
CA ARG A 281 17.72 -28.84 -21.49
C ARG A 281 17.69 -30.06 -22.42
N LEU A 282 16.67 -30.90 -22.32
CA LEU A 282 16.58 -32.14 -23.10
C LEU A 282 16.27 -31.87 -24.58
N TYR A 283 15.33 -30.98 -24.86
CA TYR A 283 14.82 -30.73 -26.21
C TYR A 283 15.47 -29.51 -26.90
N LEU A 284 15.60 -28.37 -26.19
CA LEU A 284 16.16 -27.15 -26.79
C LEU A 284 17.70 -27.15 -26.79
N LEU A 285 18.35 -27.61 -25.70
CA LEU A 285 19.82 -27.70 -25.61
C LEU A 285 20.38 -29.03 -26.11
N LEU A 286 19.58 -29.78 -26.86
CA LEU A 286 19.95 -31.04 -27.47
C LEU A 286 20.46 -32.14 -26.54
N GLY A 287 20.00 -32.14 -25.28
CA GLY A 287 20.40 -33.15 -24.29
C GLY A 287 19.89 -34.57 -24.61
N GLN A 288 18.79 -34.71 -25.36
CA GLN A 288 18.19 -35.99 -25.71
C GLN A 288 18.55 -36.39 -27.16
N GLY A 289 19.70 -37.05 -27.30
CA GLY A 289 20.25 -37.36 -28.62
C GLY A 289 19.45 -38.37 -29.45
N ASP A 290 18.68 -39.26 -28.82
CA ASP A 290 17.84 -40.25 -29.53
C ASP A 290 16.67 -39.57 -30.25
N PHE A 291 15.96 -38.69 -29.54
CA PHE A 291 14.87 -37.87 -30.08
C PHE A 291 15.34 -37.03 -31.25
N ILE A 292 16.44 -36.30 -31.07
CA ILE A 292 16.92 -35.34 -32.08
C ILE A 292 17.46 -36.05 -33.29
N ARG A 293 18.20 -37.15 -33.11
CA ARG A 293 18.68 -37.94 -34.24
C ARG A 293 17.51 -38.42 -35.09
N HIS A 294 16.48 -38.96 -34.46
CA HIS A 294 15.32 -39.44 -35.20
C HIS A 294 14.51 -38.31 -35.84
N LEU A 295 14.38 -37.17 -35.16
CA LEU A 295 13.76 -35.95 -35.70
C LEU A 295 14.52 -35.46 -36.95
N MET A 296 15.85 -35.41 -36.88
CA MET A 296 16.71 -35.00 -37.99
C MET A 296 16.63 -35.94 -39.18
N ASP A 297 16.59 -37.25 -38.95
CA ASP A 297 16.44 -38.25 -40.02
C ASP A 297 15.09 -38.07 -40.77
N LEU A 298 14.03 -37.67 -40.06
CA LEU A 298 12.71 -37.41 -40.67
C LEU A 298 12.66 -36.05 -41.38
N LEU A 299 13.25 -35.01 -40.76
CA LEU A 299 13.27 -33.66 -41.32
C LEU A 299 14.25 -33.48 -42.49
N GLU A 300 15.28 -34.33 -42.65
CA GLU A 300 16.33 -34.18 -43.66
C GLU A 300 15.75 -33.98 -45.07
N SER A 301 14.75 -34.78 -45.44
CA SER A 301 14.12 -34.72 -46.76
C SER A 301 13.26 -33.47 -47.01
N ASP A 302 12.75 -32.86 -45.94
CA ASP A 302 11.93 -31.65 -46.00
C ASP A 302 12.76 -30.37 -45.87
N LEU A 303 13.81 -30.38 -45.04
CA LEU A 303 14.78 -29.29 -44.90
C LEU A 303 15.66 -29.10 -46.13
N ALA A 304 15.87 -30.17 -46.92
CA ALA A 304 16.60 -30.10 -48.19
C ALA A 304 15.86 -29.31 -49.29
N LYS A 305 14.56 -29.04 -49.12
CA LYS A 305 13.75 -28.26 -50.07
C LYS A 305 13.90 -26.76 -49.81
N ALA A 306 13.41 -25.94 -50.75
CA ALA A 306 13.39 -24.49 -50.57
C ALA A 306 12.52 -24.11 -49.37
N ALA A 307 12.95 -23.14 -48.56
CA ALA A 307 12.25 -22.76 -47.34
C ALA A 307 10.82 -22.24 -47.57
N SER A 308 10.50 -21.78 -48.79
CA SER A 308 9.14 -21.42 -49.22
C SER A 308 8.16 -22.59 -49.29
N THR A 309 8.65 -23.83 -49.28
CA THR A 309 7.84 -25.06 -49.34
C THR A 309 7.66 -25.75 -48.00
N LEU A 310 8.31 -25.24 -46.94
CA LEU A 310 8.16 -25.73 -45.57
C LEU A 310 6.87 -25.19 -44.98
N TYR A 311 5.96 -26.10 -44.66
CA TYR A 311 4.71 -25.77 -43.98
C TYR A 311 4.75 -26.22 -42.53
N MET A 312 4.30 -25.35 -41.63
CA MET A 312 4.26 -25.60 -40.19
C MET A 312 3.52 -26.90 -39.83
N HIS A 313 2.39 -27.21 -40.49
CA HIS A 313 1.62 -28.43 -40.21
C HIS A 313 2.40 -29.73 -40.50
N ASN A 314 3.26 -29.73 -41.51
CA ASN A 314 4.11 -30.88 -41.81
C ASN A 314 5.17 -31.04 -40.73
N LEU A 315 5.78 -29.94 -40.29
CA LEU A 315 6.77 -29.93 -39.21
C LEU A 315 6.17 -30.41 -37.88
N THR A 316 4.96 -29.95 -37.52
CA THR A 316 4.26 -30.42 -36.32
C THR A 316 3.92 -31.92 -36.43
N GLY A 317 3.51 -32.41 -37.60
CA GLY A 317 3.25 -33.83 -37.82
C GLY A 317 4.51 -34.71 -37.72
N VAL A 318 5.64 -34.23 -38.26
CA VAL A 318 6.94 -34.90 -38.14
C VAL A 318 7.41 -34.89 -36.69
N LEU A 319 7.24 -33.78 -35.98
CA LEU A 319 7.56 -33.65 -34.56
C LEU A 319 6.77 -34.67 -33.73
N GLU A 320 5.45 -34.76 -33.90
CA GLU A 320 4.62 -35.76 -33.20
C GLU A 320 5.07 -37.20 -33.50
N THR A 321 5.42 -37.47 -34.76
CA THR A 321 5.92 -38.79 -35.17
C THR A 321 7.24 -39.12 -34.47
N ALA A 322 8.16 -38.15 -34.41
CA ALA A 322 9.44 -38.30 -33.72
C ALA A 322 9.27 -38.50 -32.20
N ILE A 323 8.33 -37.79 -31.58
CA ILE A 323 8.02 -37.95 -30.15
C ILE A 323 7.51 -39.35 -29.86
N ARG A 324 6.60 -39.89 -30.69
CA ARG A 324 6.03 -41.25 -30.51
C ARG A 324 7.04 -42.37 -30.75
N ALA A 325 8.00 -42.16 -31.65
CA ALA A 325 8.99 -43.18 -31.99
C ALA A 325 10.18 -43.25 -31.02
N THR A 326 10.34 -42.27 -30.13
CA THR A 326 11.51 -42.13 -29.24
C THR A 326 11.11 -42.18 -27.77
N ASN A 327 12.10 -42.19 -26.87
CA ASN A 327 11.82 -42.19 -25.42
C ASN A 327 11.14 -40.90 -24.92
N ALA A 328 11.03 -39.88 -25.79
CA ALA A 328 10.27 -38.65 -25.53
C ALA A 328 8.78 -38.93 -25.25
N GLN A 329 8.22 -40.05 -25.74
CA GLN A 329 6.83 -40.45 -25.46
C GLN A 329 6.51 -40.66 -23.97
N TYR A 330 7.52 -40.95 -23.15
CA TYR A 330 7.36 -41.17 -21.70
C TYR A 330 7.49 -39.87 -20.88
N ALA A 331 7.72 -38.74 -21.54
CA ALA A 331 7.75 -37.45 -20.87
C ALA A 331 6.35 -37.01 -20.41
N ASP A 332 6.31 -36.08 -19.46
CA ASP A 332 5.05 -35.53 -18.98
C ASP A 332 4.24 -34.92 -20.14
N PRO A 333 2.92 -35.22 -20.25
CA PRO A 333 2.11 -34.79 -21.38
C PRO A 333 2.01 -33.25 -21.49
N GLU A 334 2.02 -32.53 -20.37
CA GLU A 334 2.04 -31.05 -20.34
C GLU A 334 3.32 -30.45 -20.97
N ILE A 335 4.42 -31.20 -20.97
CA ILE A 335 5.69 -30.75 -21.58
C ILE A 335 5.63 -30.99 -23.08
N ILE A 336 5.08 -32.13 -23.49
CA ILE A 336 4.92 -32.52 -24.90
C ILE A 336 3.97 -31.55 -25.60
N GLU A 337 2.83 -31.20 -24.98
CA GLU A 337 1.87 -30.23 -25.52
C GLU A 337 2.43 -28.81 -25.69
N ARG A 338 3.54 -28.49 -25.00
CA ARG A 338 4.21 -27.18 -25.09
C ARG A 338 5.44 -27.18 -26.01
N LEU A 339 5.77 -28.32 -26.60
CA LEU A 339 6.87 -28.43 -27.54
C LEU A 339 6.36 -28.10 -28.95
N ASP A 340 6.68 -26.91 -29.43
CA ASP A 340 6.30 -26.45 -30.77
C ASP A 340 7.53 -26.19 -31.65
N CYS A 341 7.35 -26.42 -32.95
CA CYS A 341 8.29 -25.96 -33.98
C CYS A 341 7.94 -24.53 -34.40
N ARG A 342 8.93 -23.65 -34.44
CA ARG A 342 8.78 -22.27 -34.92
C ARG A 342 9.69 -22.03 -36.10
N LEU A 343 9.11 -21.65 -37.23
CA LEU A 343 9.85 -21.17 -38.40
C LEU A 343 10.33 -19.74 -38.17
N LEU A 344 11.59 -19.47 -38.49
CA LEU A 344 12.18 -18.12 -38.48
C LEU A 344 11.83 -17.37 -39.78
N GLU A 345 12.03 -16.05 -39.80
CA GLU A 345 11.78 -15.23 -40.99
C GLU A 345 12.76 -15.60 -42.10
N VAL A 346 12.22 -16.03 -43.25
CA VAL A 346 12.96 -16.61 -44.37
C VAL A 346 13.30 -15.53 -45.41
N SER A 347 14.55 -15.48 -45.87
CA SER A 347 14.96 -14.64 -47.00
C SER A 347 14.81 -15.40 -48.33
N PRO A 348 14.56 -14.69 -49.46
CA PRO A 348 14.42 -15.33 -50.76
C PRO A 348 15.75 -15.92 -51.22
N GLY A 349 15.87 -17.24 -51.18
CA GLY A 349 17.08 -18.00 -51.51
C GLY A 349 17.46 -19.04 -50.45
N ASP A 350 16.88 -18.92 -49.26
CA ASP A 350 17.22 -19.77 -48.13
C ASP A 350 16.71 -21.21 -48.31
N THR A 351 17.55 -22.14 -47.89
CA THR A 351 17.20 -23.56 -47.81
C THR A 351 16.43 -23.82 -46.52
N GLY A 352 15.67 -24.92 -46.47
CA GLY A 352 14.89 -25.24 -45.29
C GLY A 352 15.69 -25.35 -43.99
N TRP A 353 16.99 -25.68 -44.10
CA TRP A 353 17.96 -25.71 -43.01
C TRP A 353 18.21 -24.35 -42.33
N GLU A 354 18.03 -23.23 -43.05
CA GLU A 354 18.26 -21.88 -42.53
C GLU A 354 17.01 -21.28 -41.88
N ALA A 355 15.84 -21.88 -42.16
CA ALA A 355 14.54 -21.44 -41.66
C ALA A 355 14.07 -22.18 -40.39
N TRP A 356 14.74 -23.28 -40.02
CA TRP A 356 14.36 -24.21 -38.94
C TRP A 356 15.02 -23.92 -37.60
#